data_AF-A0A938AUH3-F1
#
_entry.id   AF-A0A938AUH3-F1
#
_cell.length_a   1.000
_cell.length_b   1.000
_cell.length_c   1.000
_cell.angle_alpha   90.00
_cell.angle_beta   90.00
_cell.angle_gamma   90.00
#
_symmetry.space_group_name_H-M   'P 1'
#
loop_
_entity.id
_entity.type
_entity.pdbx_description
1 polymer ?
#
loop_
_entity_poly.entity_id
_entity_poly.type
_entity_poly.pdbx_seq_one_letter_code
_entity_poly.pdbx_strand_id
1 'polypeptide(L)' 'MQGGNSLRRAAVTGRLHPRGTLRTCPGCGRSMIARHYSYDVALDVDYCGVCDAYWFDADQLEVLQIIAERRLG' A
#
# COMPACT_ATOMS: atom_id res chain seq x y z
N MET A 1 -11.46 31.06 -2.79
CA MET A 1 -10.39 30.46 -1.95
C MET A 1 -10.65 28.96 -1.78
N GLN A 2 -10.63 28.19 -2.88
CA GLN A 2 -10.89 26.75 -2.89
C GLN A 2 -9.68 26.10 -3.56
N GLY A 3 -8.75 25.52 -2.81
CA GLY A 3 -7.51 25.01 -3.43
C GLY A 3 -6.59 24.14 -2.59
N GLY A 4 -6.82 23.97 -1.28
CA GLY A 4 -5.89 23.20 -0.43
C GLY A 4 -6.25 21.71 -0.26
N ASN A 5 -7.55 21.37 -0.23
CA ASN A 5 -8.00 20.07 0.27
C ASN A 5 -8.18 19.01 -0.84
N SER A 6 -8.50 19.44 -2.06
CA SER A 6 -8.72 18.57 -3.22
C SER A 6 -7.41 17.95 -3.74
N LEU A 7 -6.31 18.71 -3.72
CA LEU A 7 -4.99 18.22 -4.15
C LEU A 7 -4.39 17.20 -3.18
N ARG A 8 -4.66 17.35 -1.87
CA ARG A 8 -4.26 16.35 -0.85
C ARG A 8 -4.99 15.03 -1.02
N ARG A 9 -6.30 15.05 -1.28
CA ARG A 9 -7.07 13.80 -1.50
C ARG A 9 -6.61 13.06 -2.76
N ALA A 10 -6.32 13.77 -3.85
CA ALA A 10 -5.81 13.17 -5.08
C ALA A 10 -4.42 12.51 -4.90
N ALA A 11 -3.55 13.08 -4.06
CA ALA A 11 -2.24 12.49 -3.75
C ALA A 11 -2.36 11.18 -2.94
N VAL A 12 -3.31 11.10 -2.00
CA VAL A 12 -3.54 9.90 -1.17
C VAL A 12 -4.16 8.76 -1.98
N THR A 13 -5.02 9.05 -2.96
CA THR A 13 -5.67 8.03 -3.80
C THR A 13 -4.89 7.66 -5.06
N GLY A 14 -3.92 8.47 -5.48
CA GLY A 14 -3.27 8.38 -6.78
C GLY A 14 -1.93 7.65 -6.84
N ARG A 15 -1.39 7.17 -5.71
CA ARG A 15 -0.06 6.53 -5.66
C ARG A 15 -0.02 5.13 -5.04
N LEU A 16 -1.17 4.58 -4.64
CA LEU A 16 -1.25 3.15 -4.35
C LEU A 16 -1.28 2.44 -5.70
N HIS A 17 -0.16 1.77 -6.00
CA HIS A 17 0.14 1.07 -7.25
C HIS A 17 -1.11 0.67 -8.07
N PRO A 18 -1.19 1.00 -9.38
CA PRO A 18 -2.35 0.66 -10.18
C PRO A 18 -2.61 -0.85 -10.07
N ARG A 19 -3.83 -1.24 -9.68
CA ARG A 19 -4.24 -2.64 -9.74
C ARG A 19 -3.99 -3.14 -11.17
N GLY A 20 -3.01 -4.00 -11.39
CA GLY A 20 -2.73 -4.59 -12.71
C GLY A 20 -1.26 -4.79 -13.07
N THR A 21 -0.30 -4.16 -12.39
CA THR A 21 1.12 -4.48 -12.56
C THR A 21 1.47 -5.69 -11.70
N LEU A 22 1.62 -6.84 -12.36
CA LEU A 22 1.94 -8.10 -11.70
C LEU A 22 3.38 -8.03 -11.13
N ARG A 23 3.50 -7.89 -9.81
CA ARG A 23 4.79 -7.84 -9.12
C ARG A 23 5.33 -9.25 -8.91
N THR A 24 6.65 -9.38 -8.96
CA THR A 24 7.34 -10.65 -8.76
C THR A 24 7.93 -10.71 -7.37
N CYS A 25 7.68 -11.80 -6.64
CA CYS A 25 8.19 -12.02 -5.30
C CYS A 25 9.72 -12.11 -5.34
N PRO A 26 10.45 -11.28 -4.56
CA PRO A 26 11.91 -11.34 -4.52
C PRO A 26 12.44 -12.63 -3.85
N GLY A 27 11.61 -13.33 -3.06
CA GLY A 27 11.99 -14.58 -2.41
C GLY A 27 11.91 -15.82 -3.31
N CYS A 28 10.95 -15.89 -4.23
CA CYS A 28 10.73 -17.10 -5.06
C CYS A 28 10.49 -16.84 -6.55
N GLY A 29 10.49 -15.59 -7.01
CA GLY A 29 10.30 -15.25 -8.43
C GLY A 29 8.87 -15.44 -8.96
N ARG A 30 7.89 -15.75 -8.11
CA ARG A 30 6.49 -15.93 -8.52
C ARG A 30 5.69 -14.64 -8.45
N SER A 31 4.66 -14.56 -9.28
CA SER A 31 3.71 -13.45 -9.26
C SER A 31 3.01 -13.31 -7.91
N MET A 32 2.86 -12.07 -7.46
CA MET A 32 2.16 -11.70 -6.25
C MET A 32 0.77 -11.16 -6.57
N ILE A 33 -0.10 -11.18 -5.56
CA ILE A 33 -1.45 -10.63 -5.63
C ILE A 33 -1.60 -9.47 -4.66
N ALA A 34 -2.35 -8.44 -5.06
CA ALA A 34 -2.68 -7.36 -4.14
C ALA A 34 -3.67 -7.87 -3.07
N ARG A 35 -3.40 -7.56 -1.80
CA ARG A 35 -4.30 -7.80 -0.67
C ARG A 35 -4.38 -6.60 0.25
N HIS A 36 -5.53 -6.42 0.89
CA HIS A 36 -5.67 -5.45 1.98
C HIS A 36 -4.73 -5.83 3.13
N TYR A 37 -3.98 -4.85 3.63
CA TYR A 37 -3.14 -5.02 4.82
C TYR A 37 -3.99 -5.21 6.08
N SER A 38 -5.06 -4.43 6.24
CA SER A 38 -6.00 -4.54 7.37
C SER A 38 -7.38 -4.05 6.97
N TYR A 39 -8.42 -4.38 7.74
CA TYR A 39 -9.78 -3.89 7.50
C TYR A 39 -9.98 -2.42 7.85
N ASP A 40 -9.17 -1.88 8.76
CA ASP A 40 -9.30 -0.50 9.24
C ASP A 40 -8.54 0.51 8.36
N VAL A 41 -7.74 0.02 7.42
CA VAL A 41 -6.87 0.83 6.57
C VAL A 41 -7.02 0.39 5.13
N ALA A 42 -7.41 1.32 4.26
CA ALA A 42 -7.46 1.11 2.82
C ALA A 42 -6.05 1.13 2.18
N LEU A 43 -5.20 0.20 2.61
CA LEU A 43 -3.83 0.00 2.12
C LEU A 43 -3.73 -1.39 1.47
N ASP A 44 -3.53 -1.41 0.16
CA ASP A 44 -3.26 -2.63 -0.60
C ASP A 44 -1.75 -2.87 -0.66
N VAL A 45 -1.34 -4.11 -0.44
CA VAL A 45 0.07 -4.58 -0.43
C VAL A 45 0.22 -5.85 -1.25
N ASP A 46 1.43 -6.13 -1.72
CA ASP A 46 1.69 -7.35 -2.50
C ASP A 46 1.86 -8.56 -1.58
N TYR A 47 1.12 -9.63 -1.84
CA TYR A 47 1.20 -10.88 -1.09
C TYR A 47 1.66 -12.03 -1.99
N CYS A 48 2.68 -12.76 -1.51
CA CYS A 48 3.15 -13.99 -2.13
C CYS A 48 2.59 -15.20 -1.38
N GLY A 49 1.66 -15.94 -1.99
CA GLY A 49 1.11 -17.17 -1.40
C GLY A 49 2.06 -18.37 -1.37
N VAL A 50 3.26 -18.26 -1.95
CA VAL A 50 4.27 -19.33 -1.92
C VAL A 50 5.30 -19.12 -0.81
N CYS A 51 5.77 -17.88 -0.63
CA CYS A 51 6.64 -17.53 0.50
C CYS A 51 5.87 -17.21 1.77
N ASP A 52 4.55 -17.07 1.68
CA ASP A 52 3.66 -16.55 2.74
C ASP A 52 4.15 -15.22 3.32
N ALA A 53 4.47 -14.27 2.43
CA ALA A 53 5.09 -13.01 2.78
C ALA A 53 4.36 -11.82 2.14
N TYR A 54 4.32 -10.71 2.88
CA TYR A 54 3.80 -9.42 2.44
C TYR A 54 4.95 -8.48 2.07
N TRP A 55 4.77 -7.75 0.98
CA TRP A 55 5.75 -6.81 0.45
C TRP A 55 5.10 -5.44 0.29
N PHE A 56 5.82 -4.43 0.78
CA PHE A 56 5.45 -3.03 0.71
C PHE A 56 6.39 -2.32 -0.24
N ASP A 57 5.88 -1.43 -1.08
CA ASP A 57 6.72 -0.40 -1.66
C ASP A 57 6.96 0.74 -0.64
N ALA A 58 7.85 1.67 -1.00
CA ALA A 58 8.25 2.75 -0.11
C ALA A 58 7.06 3.63 0.31
N ASP A 59 6.17 3.96 -0.64
CA ASP A 59 5.01 4.81 -0.40
C ASP A 59 3.98 4.10 0.50
N GLN A 60 3.76 2.79 0.30
CA GLN A 60 2.88 1.97 1.13
C GLN A 60 3.39 1.87 2.58
N LEU A 61 4.70 1.70 2.77
CA LEU A 61 5.31 1.60 4.09
C LEU A 61 5.23 2.94 4.84
N GLU A 62 5.44 4.06 4.15
CA GLU A 62 5.29 5.40 4.72
C GLU A 62 3.85 5.65 5.21
N VAL A 63 2.85 5.27 4.41
CA VAL A 63 1.44 5.36 4.82
C VAL A 63 1.16 4.53 6.07
N LEU A 64 1.68 3.30 6.14
CA LEU A 64 1.52 2.45 7.31
C LEU A 64 2.15 3.07 8.56
N GLN A 65 3.36 3.63 8.44
CA GLN A 65 4.06 4.29 9.53
C GLN A 65 3.26 5.49 10.06
N ILE A 66 2.79 6.38 9.19
CA ILE A 66 1.97 7.56 9.57
C ILE A 66 0.73 7.13 10.34
N ILE A 67 0.06 6.06 9.90
CA ILE A 67 -1.15 5.56 10.56
C ILE A 67 -0.82 4.95 11.92
N ALA A 68 0.26 4.17 12.02
CA ALA A 68 0.70 3.56 13.26
C ALA A 68 1.05 4.61 14.32
N GLU A 69 1.83 5.62 13.95
CA GLU A 69 2.22 6.72 14.85
C GLU A 69 1.00 7.48 15.38
N ARG A 70 -0.01 7.73 14.53
CA ARG A 70 -1.25 8.41 14.93
C ARG A 70 -2.16 7.60 15.86
N ARG A 71 -2.04 6.27 15.84
CA ARG A 71 -2.83 5.39 16.72
C ARG A 71 -2.17 5.19 18.08
N LEU A 72 -0.85 5.34 18.13
CA LEU A 72 -0.04 5.11 19.33
C LEU A 72 0.18 6.39 20.16
N GLY A 73 -0.10 7.57 19.59
CA GLY A 73 -0.18 8.84 20.32
C GLY A 73 -1.60 9.16 20.75
#